data_AF-X1SVZ4-F1
#
_entry.id   AF-X1SVZ4-F1
#
_cell.length_a   1.000
_cell.length_b   1.000
_cell.length_c   1.000
_cell.angle_alpha   90.00
_cell.angle_beta   90.00
_cell.angle_gamma   90.00
#
_symmetry.space_group_name_H-M   'P 1'
#
loop_
_entity.id
_entity.type
_entity.pdbx_description
1 polymer ?
#
loop_
_entity_poly.entity_id
_entity_poly.type
_entity_poly.pdbx_seq_one_letter_code
_entity_poly.pdbx_strand_id
1 'polypeptide(L)'
;MNVIGGEAAILEVILKHLEENIQDGRRIHRHKKSTILRYIRTLFLLPAFDMERPRDLNGYERKTLGVVTSQDKKQVRYRTTDRFLRDLTSLEIGEDMSIALLDCYFKTFYGVEGMPVYIDGHFKAVWTLKNIPR
;
A
#
# COMPACT_ATOMS: atom_id res chain seq x y z
N MET A 1 2.89 -4.94 -17.70
CA MET A 1 2.92 -3.75 -16.81
C MET A 1 3.67 -4.17 -15.56
N ASN A 2 4.90 -3.69 -15.35
CA ASN A 2 5.77 -4.11 -14.26
C ASN A 2 5.29 -3.53 -12.92
N VAL A 3 4.35 -4.22 -12.27
CA VAL A 3 4.03 -4.07 -10.83
C VAL A 3 5.15 -4.70 -9.95
N ILE A 4 6.23 -5.18 -10.56
CA ILE A 4 7.07 -6.28 -10.05
C ILE A 4 7.91 -5.93 -8.79
N GLY A 5 8.00 -4.66 -8.37
CA GLY A 5 8.79 -4.27 -7.18
C GLY A 5 8.03 -3.61 -6.03
N GLY A 6 7.02 -2.79 -6.33
CA GLY A 6 6.45 -1.86 -5.33
C GLY A 6 5.77 -2.55 -4.13
N GLU A 7 5.07 -3.65 -4.37
CA GLU A 7 4.44 -4.43 -3.28
C GLU A 7 5.48 -5.04 -2.34
N ALA A 8 6.60 -5.52 -2.90
CA ALA A 8 7.68 -6.13 -2.14
C ALA A 8 8.43 -5.06 -1.32
N ALA A 9 8.72 -3.91 -1.92
CA ALA A 9 9.39 -2.80 -1.25
C ALA A 9 8.59 -2.28 -0.04
N ILE A 10 7.28 -2.06 -0.20
CA ILE A 10 6.42 -1.68 0.93
C ILE A 10 6.40 -2.79 2.00
N LEU A 11 6.30 -4.05 1.57
CA LEU A 11 6.27 -5.17 2.50
C LEU A 11 7.56 -5.23 3.33
N GLU A 12 8.72 -5.00 2.72
CA GLU A 12 10.01 -4.95 3.41
C GLU A 12 10.08 -3.82 4.43
N VAL A 13 9.64 -2.61 4.06
CA VAL A 13 9.57 -1.46 4.99
C VAL A 13 8.70 -1.78 6.20
N ILE A 14 7.52 -2.37 5.98
CA ILE A 14 6.62 -2.77 7.07
C ILE A 14 7.31 -3.81 7.96
N LEU A 15 7.84 -4.89 7.39
CA LEU A 15 8.43 -5.98 8.17
C LEU A 15 9.61 -5.51 9.01
N LYS A 16 10.50 -4.68 8.44
CA LYS A 16 11.61 -4.08 9.15
C LYS A 16 11.14 -3.30 10.39
N HIS A 17 10.14 -2.44 10.23
CA HIS A 17 9.60 -1.66 11.36
C HIS A 17 8.92 -2.54 12.41
N LEU A 18 8.24 -3.62 12.00
CA LEU A 18 7.62 -4.55 12.94
C LEU A 18 8.66 -5.34 13.74
N GLU A 19 9.83 -5.64 13.16
CA GLU A 19 10.96 -6.29 13.83
C GLU A 19 11.68 -5.34 14.80
N GLU A 20 11.76 -4.06 14.48
CA GLU A 20 12.38 -3.05 15.34
C GLU A 20 11.46 -2.64 16.52
N ASN A 21 10.14 -2.83 16.40
CA ASN A 21 9.13 -2.39 17.37
C ASN A 21 8.25 -3.52 17.92
N ILE A 22 8.85 -4.65 18.31
CA ILE A 22 8.14 -5.90 18.68
C ILE A 22 7.09 -5.73 19.80
N GLN A 23 7.20 -4.71 20.64
CA GLN A 23 6.38 -4.56 21.86
C GLN A 23 5.19 -3.59 21.78
N ASP A 24 4.89 -2.99 20.62
CA ASP A 24 3.83 -1.98 20.52
C ASP A 24 2.39 -2.58 20.61
N GLY A 25 2.25 -3.91 20.68
CA GLY A 25 0.96 -4.59 20.88
C GLY A 25 -0.04 -4.43 19.72
N ARG A 26 0.35 -3.74 18.64
CA ARG A 26 -0.51 -3.42 17.50
C ARG A 26 -0.93 -4.67 16.75
N ARG A 27 -2.13 -4.62 16.16
CA ARG A 27 -2.74 -5.77 15.47
C ARG A 27 -1.89 -6.25 14.29
N ILE A 28 -1.22 -5.34 13.61
CA ILE A 28 -0.39 -5.63 12.44
C ILE A 28 0.73 -6.64 12.75
N HIS A 29 1.29 -6.66 13.97
CA HIS A 29 2.26 -7.70 14.39
C HIS A 29 1.67 -9.11 14.42
N ARG A 30 0.35 -9.25 14.54
CA ARG A 30 -0.34 -10.56 14.55
C ARG A 30 -0.61 -11.08 13.13
N HIS A 31 -0.37 -10.27 12.10
CA HIS A 31 -0.59 -10.67 10.73
C HIS A 31 0.62 -11.43 10.17
N LYS A 32 0.35 -12.56 9.51
CA LYS A 32 1.35 -13.26 8.70
C LYS A 32 1.79 -12.37 7.54
N LYS A 33 3.04 -12.52 7.08
CA LYS A 33 3.59 -11.84 5.89
C LYS A 33 2.65 -11.90 4.68
N SER A 34 2.07 -13.07 4.40
CA SER A 34 1.12 -13.26 3.29
C SER A 34 -0.17 -12.44 3.45
N THR A 35 -0.63 -12.22 4.68
CA THR A 35 -1.80 -11.39 4.97
C THR A 35 -1.49 -9.92 4.72
N ILE A 36 -0.32 -9.44 5.15
CA ILE A 36 0.13 -8.06 4.91
C ILE A 36 0.27 -7.83 3.41
N LEU A 37 0.94 -8.73 2.69
CA LEU A 37 1.09 -8.66 1.24
C LEU A 37 -0.28 -8.62 0.52
N ARG A 38 -1.25 -9.41 0.96
CA ARG A 38 -2.63 -9.36 0.42
C ARG A 38 -3.27 -7.99 0.59
N TYR A 39 -3.05 -7.33 1.74
CA TYR A 39 -3.58 -5.98 1.98
C TYR A 39 -2.89 -4.94 1.09
N ILE A 40 -1.57 -5.01 0.95
CA ILE A 40 -0.81 -4.13 0.03
C ILE A 40 -1.31 -4.29 -1.40
N ARG A 41 -1.40 -5.54 -1.89
CA ARG A 41 -1.95 -5.87 -3.23
C ARG A 41 -3.34 -5.31 -3.45
N THR A 42 -4.20 -5.42 -2.45
CA THR A 42 -5.57 -4.88 -2.53
C THR A 42 -5.53 -3.39 -2.78
N LEU A 43 -4.70 -2.64 -2.04
CA LEU A 43 -4.56 -1.19 -2.19
C LEU A 43 -3.98 -0.80 -3.56
N PHE A 44 -2.94 -1.49 -4.01
CA PHE A 44 -2.28 -1.25 -5.30
C PHE A 44 -3.22 -1.46 -6.49
N LEU A 45 -4.12 -2.44 -6.38
CA LEU A 45 -5.00 -2.83 -7.46
C LEU A 45 -6.33 -2.08 -7.46
N LEU A 46 -6.68 -1.29 -6.42
CA LEU A 46 -7.94 -0.53 -6.44
C LEU A 46 -8.11 0.29 -7.75
N PRO A 47 -7.11 1.08 -8.20
CA PRO A 47 -7.26 1.89 -9.40
C PRO A 47 -7.43 1.06 -10.67
N ALA A 48 -6.85 -0.16 -10.72
CA ALA A 48 -7.00 -1.06 -11.86
C ALA A 48 -8.41 -1.65 -12.00
N PHE A 49 -9.26 -1.48 -10.99
CA PHE A 49 -10.65 -1.91 -10.97
C PHE A 49 -11.62 -0.72 -10.86
N ASP A 50 -11.21 0.47 -11.29
CA ASP A 50 -12.00 1.71 -11.23
C ASP A 50 -12.46 2.07 -9.81
N MET A 51 -11.69 1.65 -8.80
CA MET A 51 -11.91 2.03 -7.40
C MET A 51 -10.85 3.04 -6.98
N GLU A 52 -11.31 4.21 -6.55
CA GLU A 52 -10.40 5.26 -6.09
C GLU A 52 -10.04 5.08 -4.61
N ARG A 53 -10.95 4.50 -3.80
CA ARG A 53 -10.86 4.53 -2.34
C ARG A 53 -11.18 3.16 -1.74
N PRO A 54 -10.65 2.83 -0.55
CA PRO A 54 -11.01 1.60 0.16
C PRO A 54 -12.52 1.41 0.38
N ARG A 55 -13.29 2.50 0.53
CA ARG A 55 -14.76 2.42 0.72
C ARG A 55 -15.49 1.83 -0.48
N ASP A 56 -14.91 1.94 -1.67
CA ASP A 56 -15.51 1.48 -2.92
C ASP A 56 -15.55 -0.06 -2.97
N LEU A 57 -14.74 -0.74 -2.14
CA LEU A 57 -14.81 -2.19 -1.90
C LEU A 57 -16.18 -2.65 -1.37
N ASN A 58 -17.00 -1.77 -0.78
CA ASN A 58 -18.35 -2.15 -0.31
C ASN A 58 -19.32 -2.39 -1.48
N GLY A 59 -19.14 -1.69 -2.61
CA GLY A 59 -19.97 -1.85 -3.81
C GLY A 59 -19.36 -2.83 -4.83
N TYR A 60 -18.18 -3.36 -4.54
CA TYR A 60 -17.49 -4.28 -5.45
C TYR A 60 -17.93 -5.72 -5.19
N GLU A 61 -18.82 -6.22 -6.06
CA GLU A 61 -19.37 -7.58 -5.97
C GLU A 61 -18.54 -8.63 -6.73
N ARG A 62 -17.58 -8.18 -7.55
CA ARG A 62 -16.78 -9.08 -8.39
C ARG A 62 -15.77 -9.84 -7.52
N LYS A 63 -15.50 -11.11 -7.85
CA LYS A 63 -14.46 -11.90 -7.17
C LYS A 63 -13.06 -11.70 -7.74
N THR A 64 -12.94 -10.94 -8.84
CA THR A 64 -11.71 -10.76 -9.61
C THR A 64 -10.58 -10.16 -8.78
N LEU A 65 -10.85 -9.16 -7.94
CA LEU A 65 -9.83 -8.60 -7.03
C LEU A 65 -9.32 -9.64 -6.03
N GLY A 66 -10.20 -10.48 -5.48
CA GLY A 66 -9.81 -11.57 -4.58
C GLY A 66 -8.89 -12.58 -5.28
N VAL A 67 -9.19 -12.92 -6.54
CA VAL A 67 -8.39 -13.86 -7.34
C VAL A 67 -6.96 -13.36 -7.58
N VAL A 68 -6.77 -12.06 -7.80
CA VAL A 68 -5.44 -11.49 -8.08
C VAL A 68 -4.67 -11.11 -6.81
N THR A 69 -5.35 -10.88 -5.70
CA THR A 69 -4.72 -10.46 -4.43
C THR A 69 -4.41 -11.62 -3.49
N SER A 70 -5.07 -12.77 -3.61
CA SER A 70 -4.94 -13.87 -2.65
C SER A 70 -5.12 -15.28 -3.23
N GLN A 71 -4.41 -16.25 -2.64
CA GLN A 71 -4.53 -17.67 -3.00
C GLN A 71 -5.91 -18.25 -2.65
N ASP A 72 -6.51 -17.79 -1.56
CA ASP A 72 -7.86 -18.20 -1.12
C ASP A 72 -8.98 -17.55 -1.94
N LYS A 73 -8.64 -16.68 -2.91
CA LYS A 73 -9.55 -15.93 -3.78
C LYS A 73 -10.53 -15.04 -3.02
N LYS A 74 -10.28 -14.78 -1.74
CA LYS A 74 -11.13 -13.95 -0.89
C LYS A 74 -10.71 -12.49 -0.98
N GLN A 75 -11.64 -11.66 -1.43
CA GLN A 75 -11.50 -10.21 -1.42
C GLN A 75 -11.39 -9.70 0.03
N VAL A 76 -10.48 -8.74 0.24
CA VAL A 76 -10.38 -7.99 1.48
C VAL A 76 -11.50 -6.96 1.52
N ARG A 77 -12.29 -6.96 2.60
CA ARG A 77 -13.39 -6.01 2.77
C ARG A 77 -12.86 -4.62 3.13
N TYR A 78 -13.61 -3.59 2.77
CA TYR A 78 -13.36 -2.19 3.16
C TYR A 78 -12.91 -2.04 4.62
N ARG A 79 -13.68 -2.56 5.59
CA ARG A 79 -13.36 -2.42 7.03
C ARG A 79 -11.99 -2.98 7.39
N THR A 80 -11.54 -4.04 6.70
CA THR A 80 -10.23 -4.64 6.94
C THR A 80 -9.13 -3.78 6.32
N THR A 81 -9.35 -3.30 5.09
CA THR A 81 -8.44 -2.39 4.38
C THR A 81 -8.26 -1.06 5.11
N ASP A 82 -9.35 -0.45 5.57
CA ASP A 82 -9.33 0.81 6.34
C ASP A 82 -8.57 0.66 7.66
N ARG A 83 -8.82 -0.43 8.41
CA ARG A 83 -8.05 -0.71 9.64
C ARG A 83 -6.57 -0.91 9.35
N PHE A 84 -6.22 -1.61 8.27
CA PHE A 84 -4.82 -1.80 7.89
C PHE A 84 -4.16 -0.46 7.56
N LEU A 85 -4.82 0.44 6.83
CA LEU A 85 -4.31 1.78 6.58
C LEU A 85 -4.09 2.57 7.87
N ARG A 86 -5.01 2.49 8.85
CA ARG A 86 -4.81 3.11 10.17
C ARG A 86 -3.62 2.53 10.92
N ASP A 87 -3.42 1.21 10.86
CA ASP A 87 -2.25 0.56 11.43
C ASP A 87 -0.97 1.12 10.77
N LEU A 88 -0.93 1.27 9.44
CA LEU A 88 0.21 1.87 8.74
C LEU A 88 0.43 3.34 9.12
N THR A 89 -0.63 4.14 9.19
CA THR A 89 -0.53 5.55 9.63
C THR A 89 0.04 5.66 11.03
N SER A 90 -0.40 4.78 11.94
CA SER A 90 0.11 4.77 13.31
C SER A 90 1.59 4.38 13.38
N LEU A 91 2.08 3.57 12.43
CA LEU A 91 3.48 3.15 12.37
C LEU A 91 4.40 4.30 11.94
N GLU A 92 3.86 5.40 11.42
CA GLU A 92 4.62 6.59 10.99
C GLU A 92 5.63 6.31 9.86
N ILE A 93 5.51 5.17 9.18
CA ILE A 93 6.42 4.69 8.11
C ILE A 93 6.15 5.25 6.72
N GLY A 94 5.39 6.35 6.62
CA GLY A 94 4.97 6.88 5.31
C GLY A 94 6.12 7.43 4.48
N GLU A 95 7.13 8.03 5.12
CA GLU A 95 8.33 8.54 4.45
C GLU A 95 9.16 7.37 3.90
N ASP A 96 9.46 6.38 4.73
CA ASP A 96 10.22 5.19 4.32
C ASP A 96 9.54 4.42 3.18
N MET A 97 8.21 4.29 3.23
CA MET A 97 7.44 3.71 2.12
C MET A 97 7.58 4.53 0.84
N SER A 98 7.57 5.86 0.95
CA SER A 98 7.68 6.75 -0.21
C SER A 98 9.06 6.65 -0.85
N ILE A 99 10.13 6.59 -0.05
CA ILE A 99 11.51 6.37 -0.50
C ILE A 99 11.63 5.01 -1.18
N ALA A 100 11.15 3.94 -0.53
CA ALA A 100 11.23 2.59 -1.10
C ALA A 100 10.47 2.44 -2.43
N LEU A 101 9.32 3.12 -2.58
CA LEU A 101 8.60 3.19 -3.84
C LEU A 101 9.32 4.03 -4.88
N LEU A 102 9.94 5.15 -4.47
CA LEU A 102 10.77 5.96 -5.35
C LEU A 102 11.85 5.09 -5.96
N ASP A 103 12.62 4.38 -5.14
CA ASP A 103 13.76 3.57 -5.61
C ASP A 103 13.31 2.50 -6.63
N CYS A 104 12.16 1.86 -6.38
CA CYS A 104 11.57 0.88 -7.29
C CYS A 104 11.21 1.49 -8.65
N TYR A 105 10.50 2.62 -8.64
CA TYR A 105 10.00 3.23 -9.86
C TYR A 105 11.06 4.06 -10.57
N PHE A 106 11.99 4.65 -9.84
CA PHE A 106 13.06 5.46 -10.37
C PHE A 106 13.99 4.65 -11.27
N LYS A 107 14.43 3.49 -10.77
CA LYS A 107 15.21 2.52 -11.56
C LYS A 107 14.45 2.05 -12.80
N THR A 108 13.13 1.94 -12.69
CA THR A 108 12.26 1.45 -13.78
C THR A 108 12.00 2.51 -14.85
N PHE A 109 11.81 3.78 -14.48
CA PHE A 109 11.38 4.84 -15.39
C PHE A 109 12.52 5.74 -15.88
N TYR A 110 13.55 5.96 -15.06
CA TYR A 110 14.57 6.98 -15.34
C TYR A 110 15.97 6.42 -15.54
N GLY A 111 16.29 5.24 -14.98
CA GLY A 111 17.51 4.48 -15.32
C GLY A 111 18.86 5.15 -14.99
N VAL A 112 18.89 6.31 -14.32
CA VAL A 112 20.11 7.06 -13.99
C VAL A 112 20.03 7.61 -12.57
N GLU A 113 20.90 7.18 -11.66
CA GLU A 113 20.99 7.69 -10.27
C GLU A 113 21.35 9.19 -10.21
N GLY A 114 20.79 9.92 -9.24
CA GLY A 114 21.17 11.32 -8.96
C GLY A 114 20.28 12.42 -9.55
N MET A 115 19.16 12.08 -10.20
CA MET A 115 18.17 13.08 -10.64
C MET A 115 17.26 13.51 -9.48
N PRO A 116 17.07 14.81 -9.22
CA PRO A 116 16.19 15.27 -8.14
C PRO A 116 14.74 14.95 -8.50
N VAL A 117 14.12 14.05 -7.73
CA VAL A 117 12.69 13.72 -7.85
C VAL A 117 11.94 14.31 -6.66
N TYR A 118 10.89 15.06 -6.95
CA TYR A 118 9.96 15.55 -5.94
C TYR A 118 8.82 14.55 -5.77
N ILE A 119 8.79 13.85 -4.63
CA ILE A 119 7.62 13.07 -4.22
C ILE A 119 6.81 13.92 -3.28
N ASP A 120 5.58 14.23 -3.68
CA ASP A 120 4.59 14.81 -2.79
C ASP A 120 4.00 13.70 -1.89
N GLY A 121 4.77 13.31 -0.88
CA GLY A 121 4.37 12.35 0.15
C GLY A 121 3.42 13.01 1.15
N HIS A 122 2.22 13.38 0.72
CA HIS A 122 1.27 14.00 1.63
C HIS A 122 0.80 13.00 2.70
N PHE A 123 1.20 13.25 3.96
CA PHE A 123 0.68 12.62 5.18
C PHE A 123 -0.73 13.12 5.55
N LYS A 124 -1.60 13.23 4.55
CA LYS A 124 -3.03 13.46 4.73
C LYS A 124 -3.76 12.49 3.83
N ALA A 125 -4.71 11.76 4.40
CA ALA A 125 -5.75 11.10 3.63
C ALA A 125 -6.69 12.16 3.01
N VAL A 126 -6.21 12.99 2.08
CA VAL A 126 -7.07 13.86 1.29
C VAL A 126 -7.55 13.09 0.08
N TRP A 127 -8.75 12.54 0.18
CA TRP A 127 -9.42 11.93 -0.96
C TRP A 127 -10.23 12.99 -1.70
N THR A 128 -9.61 13.67 -2.65
CA THR A 128 -10.23 14.75 -3.47
C THR A 128 -10.23 14.38 -4.96
N LEU A 129 -11.36 14.63 -5.63
CA LEU A 129 -11.56 14.50 -7.09
C LEU A 129 -10.99 15.69 -7.87
N LYS A 130 -10.29 16.61 -7.21
CA LYS A 130 -9.70 17.81 -7.83
C LYS A 130 -8.23 17.91 -7.43
N ASN A 131 -7.40 18.27 -8.42
CA ASN A 131 -6.02 18.71 -8.20
C ASN A 131 -6.01 19.74 -7.08
N ILE A 132 -5.22 19.46 -6.04
CA ILE A 132 -4.86 20.45 -5.04
C ILE A 132 -3.91 21.42 -5.76
N PRO A 133 -4.29 22.71 -5.93
CA PRO A 133 -3.37 23.68 -6.50
C PRO A 133 -2.24 23.95 -5.51
N ARG A 134 -1.04 24.15 -6.04
CA ARG A 134 0.17 24.57 -5.31
C ARG A 134 -0.04 25.92 -4.64
#